data_AF-A0A2P5CUH3-F1
#
_entry.id   AF-A0A2P5CUH3-F1
#
_cell.length_a   1.000
_cell.length_b   1.000
_cell.length_c   1.000
_cell.angle_alpha   90.00
_cell.angle_beta   90.00
_cell.angle_gamma   90.00
#
_symmetry.space_group_name_H-M   'P 1'
#
loop_
_entity.id
_entity.type
_entity.pdbx_description
1 polymer ?
#
loop_
_entity_poly.entity_id
_entity_poly.type
_entity_poly.pdbx_seq_one_letter_code
_entity_poly.pdbx_strand_id
1 'polypeptide(L)'
;KEFILNIDHQALKYLNNSFKPNRMHARWISYIQKFTFSLKYKLGQLNKVANALSCRVMLLIAVQNKIIGFDYLKDLYVDDEDFKEEWEKCINGVANKHQIHDGFLFFENHLRIPEDLSENTSLKNYTQEG
;
A
#
# COMPACT_ATOMS: atom_id res chain seq x y z
N LYS A 1 12.22 -12.52 23.48
CA LYS A 1 12.61 -11.10 23.28
C LYS A 1 11.33 -10.28 23.31
N GLU A 2 11.18 -9.40 24.30
CA GLU A 2 9.98 -8.60 24.45
C GLU A 2 9.98 -7.45 23.43
N PHE A 3 8.83 -7.16 22.82
CA PHE A 3 8.67 -6.04 21.90
C PHE A 3 7.42 -5.22 22.21
N ILE A 4 7.39 -3.98 21.72
CA ILE A 4 6.27 -3.06 21.91
C ILE A 4 5.37 -3.14 20.69
N LEU A 5 4.12 -3.54 20.90
CA LEU A 5 3.10 -3.53 19.85
C LEU A 5 2.37 -2.18 19.91
N ASN A 6 2.57 -1.35 18.88
CA ASN A 6 1.87 -0.07 18.76
C ASN A 6 0.59 -0.26 17.95
N ILE A 7 -0.56 0.13 18.51
CA ILE A 7 -1.85 0.03 17.82
C ILE A 7 -2.58 1.38 17.89
N ASP A 8 -3.18 1.78 16.77
CA ASP A 8 -3.98 2.99 16.62
C ASP A 8 -5.48 2.76 16.64
N HIS A 9 -5.91 1.51 16.50
CA HIS A 9 -7.30 1.13 16.57
C HIS A 9 -7.77 0.84 18.01
N GLN A 10 -8.70 1.65 18.53
CA GLN A 10 -9.17 1.54 19.92
C GLN A 10 -9.81 0.20 20.26
N ALA A 11 -10.50 -0.46 19.31
CA ALA A 11 -11.12 -1.78 19.56
C ALA A 11 -10.08 -2.86 19.92
N LEU A 12 -8.85 -2.73 19.43
CA LEU A 12 -7.77 -3.68 19.68
C LEU A 12 -7.13 -3.50 21.07
N LYS A 13 -7.44 -2.39 21.77
CA LYS A 13 -7.09 -2.24 23.20
C LYS A 13 -7.68 -3.38 24.05
N TYR A 14 -8.82 -3.93 23.62
CA TYR A 14 -9.54 -4.99 24.32
C TYR A 14 -9.34 -6.36 23.67
N LEU A 15 -8.22 -6.57 22.95
CA LEU A 15 -7.85 -7.85 22.32
C LEU A 15 -8.00 -9.05 23.27
N ASN A 16 -7.67 -8.88 24.55
CA ASN A 16 -7.81 -9.93 25.57
C ASN A 16 -9.16 -9.93 26.32
N ASN A 17 -10.02 -8.94 26.10
CA ASN A 17 -11.29 -8.75 26.83
C ASN A 17 -12.54 -9.01 25.97
N SER A 18 -12.40 -9.36 24.69
CA SER A 18 -13.55 -9.59 23.82
C SER A 18 -14.30 -10.88 24.21
N PHE A 19 -15.59 -10.74 24.55
CA PHE A 19 -16.38 -11.81 25.18
C PHE A 19 -16.78 -12.95 24.21
N LYS A 20 -16.68 -12.74 22.89
CA LYS A 20 -16.88 -13.76 21.84
C LYS A 20 -16.08 -13.44 20.57
N PRO A 21 -14.81 -13.84 20.46
CA PRO A 21 -14.05 -13.67 19.22
C PRO A 21 -14.60 -14.60 18.12
N ASN A 22 -14.83 -14.06 16.91
CA ASN A 22 -15.03 -14.86 15.70
C ASN A 22 -13.88 -15.89 15.55
N ARG A 23 -14.11 -17.04 14.92
CA ARG A 23 -13.10 -18.10 14.69
C ARG A 23 -11.78 -17.55 14.14
N MET A 24 -11.86 -16.57 13.24
CA MET A 24 -10.68 -15.86 12.73
C MET A 24 -9.95 -15.10 13.85
N HIS A 25 -10.65 -14.28 14.64
CA HIS A 25 -10.07 -13.55 15.76
C HIS A 25 -9.44 -14.47 16.81
N ALA A 26 -10.09 -15.60 17.15
CA ALA A 26 -9.53 -16.58 18.08
C ALA A 26 -8.21 -17.19 17.57
N ARG A 27 -8.13 -17.48 16.26
CA ARG A 27 -6.89 -17.98 15.63
C ARG A 27 -5.77 -16.94 15.69
N TRP A 28 -6.09 -15.67 15.42
CA TRP A 28 -5.10 -14.58 15.52
C TRP A 28 -4.65 -14.32 16.97
N ILE A 29 -5.59 -14.29 17.92
CA ILE A 29 -5.27 -14.10 19.35
C ILE A 29 -4.36 -15.21 19.86
N SER A 30 -4.70 -16.48 19.60
CA SER A 30 -3.87 -17.62 20.01
C SER A 30 -2.48 -17.64 19.37
N TYR A 31 -2.34 -17.10 18.16
CA TYR A 31 -1.04 -16.93 17.53
C TYR A 31 -0.23 -15.81 18.18
N ILE A 32 -0.84 -14.66 18.42
CA ILE A 32 -0.17 -13.47 18.99
C ILE A 32 0.23 -13.72 20.45
N GLN A 33 -0.57 -14.47 21.22
CA GLN A 33 -0.27 -14.85 22.60
C GLN A 33 0.99 -15.71 22.76
N LYS A 34 1.53 -16.28 21.67
CA LYS A 34 2.82 -16.99 21.70
C LYS A 34 4.01 -16.04 21.92
N PHE A 35 3.81 -14.75 21.72
CA PHE A 35 4.83 -13.73 21.85
C PHE A 35 4.64 -12.93 23.14
N THR A 36 5.74 -12.57 23.80
CA THR A 36 5.73 -11.64 24.94
C THR A 36 5.82 -10.22 24.39
N PHE A 37 4.77 -9.42 24.58
CA PHE A 37 4.72 -8.04 24.10
C PHE A 37 4.02 -7.10 25.08
N SER A 38 4.39 -5.83 24.99
CA SER A 38 3.73 -4.72 25.71
C SER A 38 2.87 -3.92 24.72
N LEU A 39 1.56 -3.85 24.97
CA LEU A 39 0.62 -3.13 24.11
C LEU A 39 0.66 -1.62 24.43
N LYS A 40 0.96 -0.79 23.43
CA LYS A 40 0.89 0.67 23.53
C LYS A 40 -0.09 1.23 22.50
N TYR A 41 -1.06 2.00 22.97
CA TYR A 41 -1.90 2.79 22.09
C TYR A 41 -1.11 3.99 21.54
N LYS A 42 -1.14 4.18 20.23
CA LYS A 42 -0.64 5.39 19.56
C LYS A 42 -1.77 5.97 18.74
N LEU A 43 -2.05 7.27 18.85
CA LEU A 43 -3.02 7.89 17.94
C LEU A 43 -2.59 7.67 16.49
N GLY A 44 -3.54 7.42 15.58
CA GLY A 44 -3.27 7.17 14.16
C GLY A 44 -2.41 8.26 13.50
N GLN A 45 -2.53 9.52 13.93
CA GLN A 45 -1.67 10.63 13.48
C GLN A 45 -0.17 10.45 13.81
N LEU A 46 0.18 9.64 14.82
CA LEU A 46 1.57 9.28 15.16
C LEU A 46 2.00 7.96 14.47
N ASN A 47 1.05 7.21 13.91
CA ASN A 47 1.31 5.98 13.16
C ASN A 47 1.45 6.26 11.65
N LYS A 48 2.00 7.42 11.28
CA LYS A 48 2.08 7.88 9.88
C LYS A 48 2.75 6.87 8.96
N VAL A 49 3.81 6.20 9.42
CA VAL A 49 4.55 5.23 8.61
C VAL A 49 3.73 3.97 8.34
N ALA A 50 3.11 3.38 9.37
CA ALA A 50 2.29 2.19 9.17
C ALA A 50 1.01 2.53 8.40
N ASN A 51 0.42 3.71 8.64
CA ASN A 51 -0.72 4.20 7.89
C ASN A 51 -0.36 4.44 6.42
N ALA A 52 0.76 5.11 6.12
CA ALA A 52 1.22 5.32 4.75
C ALA A 52 1.48 4.00 4.02
N LEU A 53 2.11 3.02 4.70
CA LEU A 53 2.34 1.70 4.14
C LEU A 53 1.03 0.96 3.87
N SER A 54 0.10 0.96 4.84
CA SER A 54 -1.21 0.32 4.70
C SER A 54 -2.06 0.98 3.62
N CYS A 55 -2.07 2.31 3.55
CA CYS A 55 -2.74 3.06 2.50
C CYS A 55 -2.16 2.73 1.13
N ARG A 56 -0.83 2.65 0.98
CA ARG A 56 -0.19 2.28 -0.29
C ARG A 56 -0.58 0.88 -0.73
N VAL A 57 -0.59 -0.09 0.17
CA VAL A 57 -1.01 -1.48 -0.12
C VAL A 57 -2.50 -1.53 -0.48
N MET A 58 -3.36 -0.84 0.27
CA MET A 58 -4.79 -0.77 -0.06
C MET A 58 -5.04 -0.12 -1.42
N LEU A 59 -4.32 0.95 -1.75
CA LEU A 59 -4.40 1.59 -3.06
C LEU A 59 -3.99 0.62 -4.17
N LEU A 60 -2.87 -0.08 -4.02
CA LEU A 60 -2.41 -1.07 -5.00
C LEU A 60 -3.46 -2.17 -5.23
N ILE A 61 -4.01 -2.74 -4.15
CA ILE A 61 -5.05 -3.77 -4.22
C ILE A 61 -6.33 -3.22 -4.85
N ALA A 62 -6.75 -2.00 -4.48
CA ALA A 62 -7.96 -1.39 -5.01
C ALA A 62 -7.83 -1.11 -6.52
N VAL A 63 -6.67 -0.67 -6.96
CA VAL A 63 -6.38 -0.42 -8.38
C VAL A 63 -6.31 -1.75 -9.15
N GLN A 64 -5.62 -2.76 -8.62
CA GLN A 64 -5.54 -4.09 -9.25
C GLN A 64 -6.92 -4.75 -9.40
N ASN A 65 -7.83 -4.56 -8.44
CA ASN A 65 -9.19 -5.11 -8.52
C ASN A 65 -10.13 -4.31 -9.45
N LYS A 66 -9.86 -3.02 -9.67
CA LYS A 66 -10.71 -2.16 -10.52
C LYS A 66 -10.28 -2.13 -11.97
N ILE A 67 -9.00 -2.33 -12.25
CA ILE A 67 -8.44 -2.29 -13.60
C ILE A 67 -8.21 -3.73 -14.06
N ILE A 68 -9.13 -4.24 -14.88
CA ILE A 68 -8.90 -5.46 -15.64
C ILE A 68 -7.75 -5.16 -16.58
N GLY A 69 -6.57 -5.77 -16.35
CA GLY A 69 -5.35 -5.44 -17.08
C GLY A 69 -4.37 -4.55 -16.32
N PHE A 70 -4.50 -4.37 -15.01
CA PHE A 70 -3.46 -3.69 -14.22
C PHE A 70 -2.08 -4.38 -14.32
N ASP A 71 -2.06 -5.69 -14.57
CA ASP A 71 -0.83 -6.43 -14.88
C ASP A 71 -0.19 -5.98 -16.21
N TYR A 72 -1.01 -5.54 -17.19
CA TYR A 72 -0.57 -5.01 -18.48
C TYR A 72 0.02 -3.59 -18.39
N LEU A 73 -0.22 -2.88 -17.28
CA LEU A 73 0.35 -1.55 -17.03
C LEU A 73 1.89 -1.56 -17.09
N LYS A 74 2.52 -2.68 -16.74
CA LYS A 74 3.98 -2.85 -16.81
C LYS A 74 4.48 -2.91 -18.25
N ASP A 75 3.70 -3.54 -19.12
CA ASP A 75 4.02 -3.69 -20.54
C ASP A 75 3.85 -2.35 -21.27
N LEU A 76 2.88 -1.54 -20.84
CA LEU A 76 2.63 -0.22 -21.40
C LEU A 76 3.77 0.78 -21.16
N TYR A 77 4.50 0.69 -20.04
CA TYR A 77 5.64 1.60 -19.81
C TYR A 77 6.76 1.46 -20.85
N VAL A 78 6.82 0.34 -21.60
CA VAL A 78 7.86 0.10 -22.61
C VAL A 78 7.62 0.88 -23.90
N ASP A 79 6.35 1.15 -24.21
CA ASP A 79 5.92 1.78 -25.46
C ASP A 79 5.36 3.20 -25.27
N ASP A 80 5.19 3.65 -24.03
CA ASP A 80 4.67 4.97 -23.67
C ASP A 80 5.68 6.11 -23.93
N GLU A 81 5.29 7.16 -24.67
CA GLU A 81 6.19 8.29 -25.02
C GLU A 81 6.64 9.11 -23.80
N ASP A 82 5.85 9.17 -22.73
CA ASP A 82 6.11 9.98 -21.54
C ASP A 82 6.90 9.24 -20.47
N PHE A 83 6.80 7.90 -20.41
CA PHE A 83 7.37 7.08 -19.33
C PHE A 83 8.45 6.09 -19.77
N LYS A 84 8.63 5.85 -21.08
CA LYS A 84 9.63 4.89 -21.58
C LYS A 84 11.06 5.25 -21.18
N GLU A 85 11.44 6.51 -21.31
CA GLU A 85 12.81 6.95 -21.01
C GLU A 85 13.08 6.83 -19.49
N GLU A 86 12.10 7.17 -18.67
CA GLU A 86 12.10 7.02 -17.22
C GLU A 86 12.18 5.55 -16.80
N TRP A 87 11.39 4.70 -17.44
CA TRP A 87 11.35 3.25 -17.20
C TRP A 87 12.70 2.60 -17.52
N GLU A 88 13.29 2.90 -18.67
CA GLU A 88 14.61 2.42 -19.07
C GLU A 88 15.70 2.91 -18.10
N LYS A 89 15.67 4.19 -17.71
CA LYS A 89 16.62 4.74 -16.72
C LYS A 89 16.51 4.02 -15.38
N CYS A 90 15.30 3.73 -14.91
CA CYS A 90 15.07 3.03 -13.65
C CYS A 90 15.49 1.55 -13.72
N ILE A 91 15.26 0.85 -14.84
CA ILE A 91 15.73 -0.53 -15.06
C ILE A 91 17.26 -0.59 -15.08
N ASN A 92 17.89 0.38 -15.74
CA ASN A 92 19.35 0.48 -15.85
C ASN A 92 20.03 0.93 -14.54
N GLY A 93 19.26 1.14 -13.46
CA GLY A 93 19.79 1.52 -12.15
C GLY A 93 20.33 2.95 -12.10
N VAL A 94 19.97 3.79 -13.07
CA VAL A 94 20.34 5.21 -13.09
C VAL A 94 19.44 5.94 -12.10
N ALA A 95 20.05 6.66 -11.15
CA ALA A 95 19.31 7.45 -10.18
C ALA A 95 18.51 8.54 -10.90
N ASN A 96 17.19 8.37 -10.93
CA ASN A 96 16.24 9.34 -11.46
C ASN A 96 15.23 9.72 -10.36
N LYS A 97 14.41 10.75 -10.61
CA LYS A 97 13.31 11.14 -9.72
C LYS A 97 12.24 10.05 -9.60
N HIS A 98 12.21 9.12 -10.56
CA HIS A 98 11.31 7.98 -10.58
C HIS A 98 11.95 6.75 -9.93
N GLN A 99 11.13 5.97 -9.22
CA GLN A 99 11.54 4.74 -8.55
C GLN A 99 10.61 3.60 -8.94
N ILE A 100 11.17 2.42 -9.20
CA ILE A 100 10.38 1.21 -9.43
C ILE A 100 10.09 0.54 -8.10
N HIS A 101 8.81 0.29 -7.82
CA HIS A 101 8.38 -0.46 -6.64
C HIS A 101 7.34 -1.51 -7.05
N ASP A 102 7.55 -2.76 -6.64
CA ASP A 102 6.69 -3.91 -7.01
C ASP A 102 6.46 -4.06 -8.54
N GLY A 103 7.40 -3.56 -9.34
CA GLY A 103 7.35 -3.52 -10.80
C GLY A 103 6.52 -2.39 -11.39
N PHE A 104 6.22 -1.34 -10.61
CA PHE A 104 5.47 -0.16 -11.06
C PHE A 104 6.30 1.11 -10.89
N LEU A 105 6.07 2.10 -11.76
CA LEU A 105 6.81 3.37 -11.74
C LEU A 105 6.14 4.38 -10.78
N PHE A 106 6.92 4.91 -9.83
CA PHE A 106 6.48 5.92 -8.87
C PHE A 106 7.30 7.20 -8.99
N PHE A 107 6.63 8.35 -8.85
CA PHE A 107 7.25 9.66 -8.67
C PHE A 107 6.80 10.26 -7.34
N GLU A 108 7.72 10.49 -6.41
CA GLU A 108 7.42 11.11 -5.10
C GLU A 108 6.16 10.50 -4.41
N ASN A 109 6.04 9.16 -4.41
CA ASN A 109 4.89 8.35 -3.92
C ASN A 109 3.62 8.31 -4.79
N HIS A 110 3.60 8.94 -5.96
CA HIS A 110 2.49 8.86 -6.90
C HIS A 110 2.75 7.79 -7.94
N LEU A 111 1.81 6.86 -8.12
CA LEU A 111 1.84 5.87 -9.18
C LEU A 111 1.66 6.57 -10.54
N ARG A 112 2.54 6.29 -11.51
CA ARG A 112 2.41 6.80 -12.88
C ARG A 112 1.51 5.87 -13.69
N ILE A 113 0.50 6.42 -14.35
CA ILE A 113 -0.46 5.66 -15.16
C ILE A 113 -0.32 6.17 -16.60
N PRO A 114 0.06 5.30 -17.56
CA PRO A 114 0.08 5.60 -19.00
C PRO A 114 -1.26 6.15 -19.50
N GLU A 115 -1.22 7.05 -20.49
CA GLU A 115 -2.42 7.74 -20.98
C GLU A 115 -3.43 6.77 -21.62
N ASP A 116 -2.95 5.67 -22.22
CA ASP A 116 -3.76 4.57 -22.76
C ASP A 116 -4.70 3.91 -21.72
N LEU A 117 -4.36 3.94 -20.43
CA LEU A 117 -5.27 3.50 -19.35
C LEU A 117 -6.23 4.60 -18.87
N SER A 118 -5.87 5.86 -19.12
CA SER A 118 -6.66 7.02 -18.71
C SER A 118 -7.92 7.19 -19.56
N GLU A 119 -7.90 6.74 -20.82
CA GLU A 119 -9.07 6.79 -21.71
C GLU A 119 -10.11 5.70 -21.40
N ASN A 120 -9.69 4.56 -20.84
CA ASN A 120 -10.58 3.42 -20.56
C ASN A 120 -11.20 3.42 -19.15
N THR A 121 -10.85 4.37 -18.30
CA THR A 121 -11.34 4.37 -16.92
C THR A 121 -11.57 5.78 -16.43
N SER A 122 -12.64 5.99 -15.65
CA SER A 122 -13.10 7.26 -15.05
C SER A 122 -12.11 7.93 -14.07
N LEU A 123 -10.81 7.89 -14.33
CA LEU A 123 -9.70 8.32 -13.47
C LEU A 123 -9.41 9.82 -13.53
N LYS A 124 -10.12 10.62 -14.33
CA LYS A 124 -9.96 12.09 -14.38
C LYS A 124 -10.27 12.80 -13.04
N ASN A 125 -10.89 12.15 -12.07
CA ASN A 125 -11.34 12.80 -10.83
C ASN A 125 -10.35 12.75 -9.66
N TYR A 126 -9.16 12.12 -9.78
CA TYR A 126 -8.27 11.90 -8.63
C TYR A 126 -6.89 12.59 -8.72
N THR A 127 -6.63 13.37 -9.76
CA THR A 127 -5.35 14.10 -9.92
C THR A 127 -5.48 15.63 -9.77
N GLN A 128 -6.65 16.17 -9.43
CA GLN A 128 -6.86 17.62 -9.29
C GLN A 128 -7.25 18.14 -7.89
N GLU A 129 -7.34 17.29 -6.86
CA GLU A 129 -7.51 17.77 -5.48
C GLU A 129 -6.43 17.19 -4.56
N GLY A 130 -5.44 18.01 -4.26
CA GLY A 130 -4.34 17.73 -3.32
C GLY A 130 -3.27 18.80 -3.36
#